data_AF-A0A945XBR4-F1
#
_entry.id   AF-A0A945XBR4-F1
#
_cell.length_a   1.000
_cell.length_b   1.000
_cell.length_c   1.000
_cell.angle_alpha   90.00
_cell.angle_beta   90.00
_cell.angle_gamma   90.00
#
_symmetry.space_group_name_H-M   'P 1'
#
loop_
_entity.id
_entity.type
_entity.pdbx_description
1 polymer ?
#
loop_
_entity_poly.entity_id
_entity_poly.type
_entity_poly.pdbx_seq_one_letter_code
_entity_poly.pdbx_strand_id
1 'polypeptide(L)'
;MPNQYDITTAAALLQGDAQMVDSSLDLDLNGYIIRVRSNHQPLLKKLTHYFEPVVASDTGGEADIEVLAVEREVMDSGLDFT
;
A
#
# COMPACT_ATOMS: atom_id res chain seq x y z
N MET A 1 -7.77 -27.93 13.33
CA MET A 1 -6.38 -27.48 13.17
C MET A 1 -6.46 -25.99 12.89
N PRO A 2 -5.93 -25.09 13.74
CA PRO A 2 -5.93 -23.68 13.38
C PRO A 2 -5.04 -23.53 12.14
N ASN A 3 -5.60 -23.01 11.05
CA ASN A 3 -4.81 -22.63 9.89
C ASN A 3 -3.75 -21.65 10.38
N GLN A 4 -2.48 -22.05 10.33
CA GLN A 4 -1.38 -21.16 10.67
C GLN A 4 -1.20 -20.21 9.49
N TYR A 5 -1.95 -19.12 9.48
CA TYR A 5 -1.79 -18.05 8.49
C TYR A 5 -0.45 -17.36 8.77
N ASP A 6 0.47 -17.41 7.81
CA ASP A 6 1.66 -16.58 7.84
C ASP A 6 1.34 -15.16 7.31
N ILE A 7 2.26 -14.22 7.56
CA ILE A 7 2.09 -12.80 7.19
C ILE A 7 1.84 -12.65 5.68
N THR A 8 2.49 -13.48 4.85
CA THR A 8 2.34 -13.47 3.40
C THR A 8 0.92 -13.87 2.98
N THR A 9 0.37 -14.91 3.61
CA THR A 9 -0.99 -15.39 3.35
C THR A 9 -2.02 -14.36 3.81
N ALA A 10 -1.80 -13.72 4.96
CA ALA A 10 -2.65 -12.65 5.45
C ALA A 10 -2.61 -11.42 4.52
N ALA A 11 -1.44 -11.04 4.03
CA ALA A 11 -1.28 -9.94 3.08
C ALA A 11 -2.01 -10.21 1.76
N ALA A 12 -1.86 -11.42 1.19
CA ALA A 12 -2.56 -11.82 -0.03
C ALA A 12 -4.08 -11.80 0.15
N LEU A 13 -4.57 -12.28 1.30
CA LEU A 13 -6.01 -12.28 1.62
C LEU A 13 -6.56 -10.86 1.81
N LEU A 14 -5.79 -9.97 2.45
CA LEU A 14 -6.18 -8.57 2.63
C LEU A 14 -6.16 -7.78 1.32
N GLN A 15 -5.21 -8.06 0.43
CA GLN A 15 -5.14 -7.45 -0.90
C GLN A 15 -6.25 -7.97 -1.83
N GLY A 16 -6.53 -9.28 -1.79
CA GLY A 16 -7.48 -9.94 -2.70
C GLY A 16 -7.09 -9.75 -4.17
N ASP A 17 -8.10 -9.63 -5.04
CA ASP A 17 -7.91 -9.42 -6.49
C ASP A 17 -7.83 -7.94 -6.89
N ALA A 18 -7.59 -7.03 -5.93
CA ALA A 18 -7.54 -5.60 -6.20
C ALA A 18 -6.36 -5.25 -7.12
N GLN A 19 -6.67 -4.72 -8.30
CA GLN A 19 -5.67 -4.26 -9.25
C GLN A 19 -5.21 -2.84 -8.92
N MET A 20 -3.90 -2.67 -8.71
CA MET A 20 -3.32 -1.35 -8.51
C MET A 20 -3.29 -0.59 -9.83
N VAL A 21 -3.38 0.74 -9.75
CA VAL A 21 -3.03 1.58 -10.91
C VAL A 21 -1.53 1.52 -11.17
N ASP A 22 -1.10 1.77 -12.40
CA ASP A 22 0.31 1.70 -12.78
C ASP A 22 1.19 2.75 -12.06
N SER A 23 0.59 3.88 -11.68
CA SER A 23 1.29 4.93 -10.95
C SER A 23 1.47 4.58 -9.47
N SER A 24 2.54 5.08 -8.88
CA SER A 24 2.80 5.01 -7.44
C SER A 24 3.27 6.37 -6.92
N LEU A 25 3.27 6.53 -5.60
CA LEU A 25 3.83 7.67 -4.90
C LEU A 25 5.01 7.19 -4.08
N ASP A 26 6.21 7.63 -4.44
CA ASP A 26 7.42 7.37 -3.66
C ASP A 26 7.69 8.57 -2.74
N LEU A 27 7.85 8.29 -1.45
CA LEU A 27 8.20 9.27 -0.41
C LEU A 27 9.64 9.04 0.02
N ASP A 28 10.45 10.08 0.01
CA ASP A 28 11.83 10.06 0.49
C ASP A 28 11.89 10.71 1.88
N LEU A 29 12.16 9.87 2.89
CA LEU A 29 12.34 10.28 4.27
C LEU A 29 13.82 10.16 4.65
N ASN A 30 14.65 11.06 4.11
CA ASN A 30 16.11 11.12 4.31
C ASN A 30 16.85 9.86 3.81
N GLY A 31 16.59 9.47 2.57
CA GLY A 31 17.14 8.30 1.90
C GLY A 31 16.39 7.00 2.19
N TYR A 32 15.31 7.06 2.98
CA TYR A 32 14.42 5.93 3.24
C TYR A 32 13.17 6.05 2.37
N ILE A 33 13.00 5.11 1.43
CA ILE A 33 11.97 5.19 0.39
C ILE A 33 10.75 4.37 0.80
N ILE A 34 9.61 5.07 0.94
CA ILE A 34 8.30 4.44 1.13
C ILE A 34 7.51 4.58 -0.17
N ARG A 35 7.20 3.46 -0.82
CA ARG A 35 6.33 3.41 -1.99
C ARG A 35 4.89 3.17 -1.60
N VAL A 36 4.00 4.07 -1.98
CA VAL A 36 2.56 3.91 -1.84
C VAL A 36 1.96 3.55 -3.20
N ARG A 37 1.33 2.38 -3.28
CA ARG A 37 0.49 1.97 -4.42
C ARG A 37 -0.97 1.98 -4.01
N SER A 38 -1.85 2.23 -4.96
CA SER A 38 -3.28 2.17 -4.72
C SER A 38 -4.01 1.69 -5.96
N ASN A 39 -5.19 1.10 -5.77
CA ASN A 39 -6.16 0.88 -6.84
C ASN A 39 -7.00 2.14 -7.14
N HIS A 40 -6.79 3.25 -6.41
CA HIS A 40 -7.58 4.46 -6.55
C HIS A 40 -6.69 5.70 -6.84
N GLN A 41 -6.65 6.11 -8.11
CA GLN A 41 -5.84 7.24 -8.57
C GLN A 41 -6.09 8.57 -7.82
N PRO A 42 -7.34 8.97 -7.52
CA PRO A 42 -7.60 10.19 -6.76
C PRO A 42 -6.97 10.20 -5.36
N LEU A 43 -6.86 9.04 -4.72
CA LEU A 43 -6.16 8.93 -3.44
C LEU A 43 -4.67 9.26 -3.61
N LEU A 44 -4.00 8.65 -4.59
CA LEU A 44 -2.59 8.95 -4.87
C LEU A 44 -2.37 10.44 -5.11
N LYS A 45 -3.21 11.10 -5.93
CA LYS A 45 -3.11 12.55 -6.16
C LYS A 45 -3.21 13.37 -4.87
N LYS A 46 -4.14 13.01 -3.98
CA LYS A 46 -4.30 13.71 -2.69
C LYS A 46 -3.10 13.49 -1.79
N LEU A 47 -2.58 12.26 -1.73
CA LEU A 47 -1.39 11.93 -0.94
C LEU A 47 -0.15 12.62 -1.48
N THR A 48 0.03 12.68 -2.80
CA THR A 48 1.13 13.43 -3.43
C THR A 48 1.10 14.89 -3.02
N HIS A 49 -0.07 15.53 -3.04
CA HIS A 49 -0.17 16.92 -2.62
C HIS A 49 0.08 17.10 -1.12
N TYR A 50 -0.46 16.22 -0.28
CA TYR A 50 -0.26 16.28 1.17
C TYR A 50 1.21 16.08 1.57
N PHE A 51 1.89 15.14 0.93
CA PHE A 51 3.29 14.81 1.18
C PHE A 51 4.26 15.52 0.26
N GLU A 52 3.83 16.56 -0.46
CA GLU A 52 4.65 17.33 -1.42
C GLU A 52 6.09 17.63 -0.93
N PRO A 53 6.34 18.01 0.33
CA PRO A 53 7.69 18.30 0.81
C PRO A 53 8.66 17.10 0.83
N VAL A 54 8.14 15.87 0.78
CA VAL A 54 8.91 14.62 0.92
C VAL A 54 8.66 13.66 -0.24
N VAL A 55 8.05 14.12 -1.34
CA VAL A 55 7.94 13.29 -2.55
C VAL A 55 9.33 13.05 -3.12
N ALA A 56 9.67 11.79 -3.38
CA ALA A 56 10.95 11.43 -3.96
C ALA A 56 11.11 12.09 -5.34
N SER A 57 12.27 12.69 -5.57
CA SER A 57 12.60 13.35 -6.83
C SER A 57 13.07 12.38 -7.92
N ASP A 58 13.54 11.19 -7.52
CA ASP A 58 13.83 10.07 -8.39
C ASP A 58 12.79 8.96 -8.16
N THR A 59 12.14 8.53 -9.23
CA THR A 59 11.08 7.50 -9.21
C THR A 59 11.54 6.31 -10.01
N GLY A 60 11.52 5.12 -9.42
CA GLY A 60 11.90 3.87 -10.11
C GLY A 60 12.99 3.04 -9.42
N GLY A 61 13.56 3.53 -8.32
CA GLY A 61 14.43 2.75 -7.44
C GLY A 61 13.67 1.66 -6.66
N GLU A 62 14.43 0.79 -5.98
CA GLU A 62 13.87 -0.10 -4.96
C GLU A 62 13.37 0.72 -3.76
N ALA A 63 12.22 0.33 -3.22
CA ALA A 63 11.65 0.93 -2.02
C ALA A 63 12.01 0.07 -0.80
N ASP A 64 12.28 0.72 0.33
CA ASP A 64 12.52 0.04 1.60
C ASP A 64 11.22 -0.53 2.19
N ILE A 65 10.09 0.18 1.98
CA ILE A 65 8.75 -0.26 2.35
C ILE A 65 7.80 -0.04 1.18
N GLU A 66 6.93 -1.01 0.92
CA GLU A 66 5.78 -0.85 0.05
C GLU A 66 4.47 -0.89 0.86
N VAL A 67 3.63 0.13 0.66
CA VAL A 67 2.30 0.27 1.26
C VAL A 67 1.26 0.12 0.16
N LEU A 68 0.37 -0.86 0.31
CA LEU A 68 -0.75 -1.10 -0.60
C LEU A 68 -2.03 -0.50 -0.01
N ALA A 69 -2.43 0.66 -0.50
CA ALA A 69 -3.67 1.34 -0.11
C ALA A 69 -4.83 0.87 -1.01
N VAL A 70 -5.57 -0.14 -0.53
CA VAL A 70 -6.67 -0.76 -1.28
C VAL A 70 -8.00 -0.13 -0.85
N GLU A 71 -8.64 0.62 -1.76
CA GLU A 71 -10.01 1.06 -1.58
C GLU A 71 -10.96 -0.06 -1.99
N ARG A 72 -11.76 -0.54 -1.03
CA ARG A 72 -12.76 -1.58 -1.23
C ARG A 72 -13.83 -1.52 -0.13
N GLU A 73 -14.90 -2.29 -0.32
CA GLU A 73 -15.86 -2.55 0.75
C GLU A 73 -15.18 -3.29 1.92
N VAL A 74 -15.74 -3.10 3.13
CA VAL A 74 -15.25 -3.79 4.33
C VAL A 74 -15.31 -5.29 4.10
N MET A 75 -14.15 -5.95 4.18
CA MET A 75 -14.07 -7.40 4.09
C MET A 75 -14.48 -8.00 5.42
N ASP A 76 -15.46 -8.90 5.39
CA ASP A 76 -15.67 -9.84 6.47
C ASP A 76 -14.53 -10.85 6.45
N SER A 77 -13.53 -10.61 7.30
CA SER A 77 -12.36 -11.47 7.41
C SER A 77 -12.66 -12.79 8.14
N GLY A 78 -13.82 -12.92 8.78
CA GLY A 78 -14.10 -14.03 9.71
C GLY A 78 -13.14 -14.08 10.90
N LEU A 79 -12.30 -13.05 11.09
CA LEU A 79 -11.37 -12.90 12.20
C LEU A 79 -12.02 -12.03 13.26
N ASP A 80 -12.27 -12.61 14.44
CA ASP A 80 -12.61 -11.84 15.63
C ASP A 80 -11.35 -11.14 16.12
N PHE A 81 -11.26 -9.83 15.88
CA PHE A 81 -10.27 -8.98 16.52
C PHE A 81 -10.85 -8.52 17.87
N THR A 82 -10.45 -9.18 18.96
CA THR A 82 -10.77 -8.78 20.35
C THR A 82 -9.80 -7.72 20.86
#